data_AF-A0A3R9RZE9-F1
#
_entry.id   AF-A0A3R9RZE9-F1
#
_cell.length_a   1.000
_cell.length_b   1.000
_cell.length_c   1.000
_cell.angle_alpha   90.00
_cell.angle_beta   90.00
_cell.angle_gamma   90.00
#
_symmetry.space_group_name_H-M   'P 1'
#
loop_
_entity.id
_entity.type
_entity.pdbx_description
1 polymer ?
#
loop_
_entity_poly.entity_id
_entity_poly.type
_entity_poly.pdbx_seq_one_letter_code
_entity_poly.pdbx_strand_id
1 'polypeptide(L)'
;ELLGLDGRLLGVTLNHQSNGRSDPLSRSWNRVIFNVGLERGNFALMLRPWIRIEEDSKDDNNPDMEDYIGRGDLTAFYKWKQNDFSLMLRHSLKGGDDSHGAVQFDWAFPISGKLRGHFQLFNGYGESLIDYNHRATYAGLGVSLMNWY
;
A
#
# COMPACT_ATOMS: atom_id res chain seq x y z
N GLU A 1 -16.82 0.18 19.17
CA GLU A 1 -15.67 1.05 19.48
C GLU A 1 -14.47 0.18 19.83
N LEU A 2 -13.33 0.37 19.16
CA LEU A 2 -12.07 -0.36 19.40
C LEU A 2 -10.97 0.69 19.63
N LEU A 3 -10.35 0.71 20.82
CA LEU A 3 -9.33 1.72 21.19
C LEU A 3 -9.77 3.19 20.97
N GLY A 4 -11.07 3.47 21.09
CA GLY A 4 -11.63 4.81 20.85
C GLY A 4 -11.82 5.18 19.38
N LEU A 5 -11.71 4.23 18.45
CA LEU A 5 -12.06 4.36 17.03
C LEU A 5 -13.35 3.59 16.72
N ASP A 6 -14.11 4.09 15.75
CA ASP A 6 -15.30 3.43 15.23
C ASP A 6 -14.93 2.48 14.10
N GLY A 7 -15.34 1.22 14.21
CA GLY A 7 -15.25 0.28 13.09
C GLY A 7 -16.26 0.63 12.00
N ARG A 8 -15.78 0.86 10.78
CA ARG A 8 -16.62 1.23 9.62
C ARG A 8 -16.58 0.22 8.50
N LEU A 9 -15.48 -0.53 8.39
CA LEU A 9 -15.29 -1.48 7.32
C LEU A 9 -14.70 -2.77 7.88
N LEU A 10 -15.34 -3.88 7.55
CA LEU A 10 -14.79 -5.22 7.67
C LEU A 10 -15.10 -5.95 6.37
N GLY A 11 -14.08 -6.44 5.68
CA GLY A 11 -14.28 -7.07 4.38
C GLY A 11 -13.17 -8.03 3.98
N VAL A 12 -13.46 -8.87 3.01
CA VAL A 12 -12.51 -9.79 2.39
C VAL A 12 -12.45 -9.48 0.89
N THR A 13 -11.25 -9.44 0.32
CA THR A 13 -11.02 -9.15 -1.10
C THR A 13 -10.17 -10.24 -1.72
N LEU A 14 -10.65 -10.79 -2.85
CA LEU A 14 -9.80 -11.55 -3.76
C LEU A 14 -9.12 -10.57 -4.70
N ASN A 15 -7.79 -10.58 -4.72
CA ASN A 15 -7.00 -9.64 -5.50
C ASN A 15 -6.04 -10.38 -6.42
N HIS A 16 -6.09 -10.02 -7.70
CA HIS A 16 -5.05 -10.31 -8.68
C HIS A 16 -4.28 -9.02 -8.95
N GLN A 17 -2.95 -9.11 -9.01
CA GLN A 17 -2.10 -7.98 -9.41
C GLN A 17 -0.99 -8.49 -10.33
N SER A 18 -0.80 -7.85 -11.48
CA SER A 18 0.24 -8.17 -12.45
C SER A 18 0.79 -6.91 -13.10
N ASN A 19 1.99 -7.01 -13.67
CA ASN A 19 2.62 -5.93 -14.43
C ASN A 19 2.35 -6.03 -15.95
N GLY A 20 1.62 -7.06 -16.39
CA GLY A 20 1.25 -7.29 -17.80
C GLY A 20 2.43 -7.52 -18.75
N ARG A 21 3.61 -7.91 -18.23
CA ARG A 21 4.79 -8.19 -19.05
C ARG A 21 4.91 -9.68 -19.37
N SER A 22 5.59 -10.00 -20.47
CA SER A 22 6.04 -11.36 -20.77
C SER A 22 7.34 -11.69 -20.04
N ASP A 23 7.69 -12.97 -20.00
CA ASP A 23 8.99 -13.41 -19.49
C ASP A 23 10.16 -12.78 -20.25
N PRO A 24 11.29 -12.50 -19.55
CA PRO A 24 11.56 -12.77 -18.13
C PRO A 24 11.12 -11.66 -17.15
N LEU A 25 10.42 -10.63 -17.66
CA LEU A 25 10.01 -9.46 -16.88
C LEU A 25 8.62 -9.60 -16.26
N SER A 26 7.93 -10.72 -16.50
CA SER A 26 6.61 -10.99 -15.93
C SER A 26 6.67 -10.98 -14.41
N ARG A 27 5.74 -10.27 -13.77
CA ARG A 27 5.55 -10.30 -12.32
C ARG A 27 4.06 -10.32 -12.03
N SER A 28 3.62 -11.25 -11.19
CA SER A 28 2.24 -11.36 -10.77
C SER A 28 2.07 -12.12 -9.46
N TRP A 29 0.93 -11.94 -8.81
CA TRP A 29 0.54 -12.69 -7.63
C TRP A 29 -0.95 -12.53 -7.36
N ASN A 30 -1.49 -13.48 -6.61
CA ASN A 30 -2.88 -13.52 -6.18
C ASN A 30 -2.95 -13.49 -4.65
N ARG A 31 -3.93 -12.79 -4.08
CA ARG A 31 -4.05 -12.59 -2.63
C ARG A 31 -5.49 -12.65 -2.15
N VAL A 32 -5.66 -13.17 -0.93
CA VAL A 32 -6.84 -12.92 -0.10
C VAL A 32 -6.48 -11.81 0.89
N ILE A 33 -7.13 -10.66 0.80
CA ILE A 33 -6.87 -9.49 1.65
C ILE A 33 -8.02 -9.31 2.62
N PHE A 34 -7.71 -9.19 3.91
CA PHE A 34 -8.67 -8.82 4.94
C PHE A 34 -8.58 -7.32 5.14
N ASN A 35 -9.72 -6.64 5.16
CA ASN A 35 -9.79 -5.20 5.25
C ASN A 35 -10.47 -4.82 6.56
N VAL A 36 -9.77 -4.10 7.43
CA VAL A 36 -10.33 -3.50 8.63
C VAL A 36 -10.15 -1.98 8.56
N GLY A 37 -11.26 -1.25 8.44
CA GLY A 37 -11.30 0.20 8.40
C GLY A 37 -11.89 0.77 9.68
N LEU A 38 -11.12 1.64 10.34
CA LEU A 38 -11.47 2.34 11.57
C LEU A 38 -11.44 3.84 11.33
N GLU A 39 -12.31 4.62 11.98
CA GLU A 39 -12.28 6.08 11.87
C GLU A 39 -12.59 6.78 13.19
N ARG A 40 -12.21 8.05 13.29
CA ARG A 40 -12.72 8.99 14.28
C ARG A 40 -12.50 10.43 13.81
N GLY A 41 -13.60 11.16 13.60
CA GLY A 41 -13.54 12.55 13.18
C GLY A 41 -12.78 12.71 11.85
N ASN A 42 -11.64 13.38 11.90
CA ASN A 42 -10.81 13.64 10.70
C ASN A 42 -9.71 12.59 10.47
N PHE A 43 -9.70 11.51 11.25
CA PHE A 43 -8.71 10.45 11.17
C PHE A 43 -9.35 9.13 10.73
N ALA A 44 -8.68 8.40 9.85
CA ALA A 44 -9.03 7.04 9.49
C ALA A 44 -7.80 6.14 9.46
N LEU A 45 -7.99 4.85 9.72
CA LEU A 45 -6.96 3.84 9.74
C LEU A 45 -7.45 2.61 8.98
N MET A 46 -6.62 2.14 8.05
CA MET A 46 -6.89 0.96 7.25
C MET A 46 -5.82 -0.07 7.55
N LEU A 47 -6.20 -1.20 8.14
CA LEU A 47 -5.32 -2.34 8.36
C LEU A 47 -5.65 -3.44 7.35
N ARG A 48 -4.64 -3.93 6.63
CA ARG A 48 -4.80 -4.95 5.60
C ARG A 48 -3.75 -6.04 5.70
N PRO A 49 -3.96 -7.10 6.49
CA PRO A 49 -3.21 -8.33 6.32
C PRO A 49 -3.71 -9.07 5.07
N TRP A 50 -2.82 -9.81 4.42
CA TRP A 50 -3.17 -10.66 3.29
C TRP A 50 -2.42 -11.99 3.33
N ILE A 51 -2.99 -12.96 2.63
CA ILE A 51 -2.40 -14.28 2.39
C ILE A 51 -2.22 -14.41 0.88
N ARG A 52 -0.99 -14.71 0.42
CA ARG A 52 -0.75 -15.05 -0.98
C ARG A 52 -1.38 -16.40 -1.31
N ILE A 53 -2.02 -16.48 -2.47
CA ILE A 53 -2.45 -17.74 -3.06
C ILE A 53 -1.26 -18.24 -3.89
N GLU A 54 -0.71 -19.38 -3.49
CA GLU A 54 0.45 -19.98 -4.14
C GLU A 54 0.13 -20.39 -5.59
N GLU A 55 1.12 -20.22 -6.47
CA GLU A 55 1.08 -20.65 -7.86
C GLU A 55 2.02 -21.85 -8.02
N ASP A 56 1.80 -22.67 -9.05
CA ASP A 56 2.70 -23.79 -9.33
C ASP A 56 4.13 -23.26 -9.55
N SER A 57 5.13 -23.92 -8.96
CA SER A 57 6.51 -23.41 -8.94
C SER A 57 7.14 -23.23 -10.32
N LYS A 58 6.58 -23.85 -11.36
CA LYS A 58 7.03 -23.70 -12.76
C LYS A 58 6.53 -22.41 -13.40
N ASP A 59 5.44 -21.86 -12.88
CA ASP A 59 4.75 -20.68 -13.41
C ASP A 59 4.89 -19.46 -12.48
N ASP A 60 5.42 -19.65 -11.26
CA ASP A 60 5.66 -18.58 -10.30
C ASP A 60 6.84 -17.69 -10.72
N ASN A 61 6.53 -16.51 -11.25
CA ASN A 61 7.54 -15.56 -11.72
C ASN A 61 8.31 -14.84 -10.59
N ASN A 62 7.85 -14.95 -9.34
CA ASN A 62 8.38 -14.22 -8.19
C ASN A 62 8.04 -14.95 -6.87
N PRO A 63 8.67 -16.11 -6.61
CA PRO A 63 8.34 -16.97 -5.47
C PRO A 63 8.61 -16.31 -4.11
N ASP A 64 9.57 -15.38 -4.05
CA ASP A 64 10.00 -14.62 -2.88
C ASP A 64 9.24 -13.29 -2.69
N MET A 65 8.15 -13.03 -3.42
CA MET A 65 7.40 -11.76 -3.37
C MET A 65 6.97 -11.34 -1.95
N GLU A 66 6.49 -12.29 -1.13
CA GLU A 66 6.07 -12.03 0.26
C GLU A 66 7.24 -11.73 1.20
N ASP A 67 8.48 -11.95 0.78
CA ASP A 67 9.64 -11.67 1.60
C ASP A 67 10.03 -10.20 1.52
N TYR A 68 9.62 -9.51 0.46
CA TYR A 68 9.89 -8.10 0.23
C TYR A 68 8.65 -7.21 0.40
N ILE A 69 7.59 -7.45 -0.37
CA ILE A 69 6.34 -6.67 -0.25
C ILE A 69 5.63 -7.03 1.04
N GLY A 70 5.75 -8.28 1.48
CA GLY A 70 5.26 -8.69 2.78
C GLY A 70 3.84 -9.21 2.82
N ARG A 71 3.26 -9.14 4.02
CA ARG A 71 2.01 -9.84 4.41
C ARG A 71 0.94 -8.89 4.95
N GLY A 72 1.25 -7.61 5.01
CA GLY A 72 0.26 -6.62 5.41
C GLY A 72 0.75 -5.19 5.30
N ASP A 73 -0.22 -4.29 5.26
CA ASP A 73 0.02 -2.87 5.44
C ASP A 73 -0.99 -2.22 6.41
N LEU A 74 -0.57 -1.06 6.89
CA LEU A 74 -1.33 -0.15 7.71
C LEU A 74 -1.27 1.23 7.04
N THR A 75 -2.42 1.79 6.70
CA THR A 75 -2.49 3.16 6.15
C THR A 75 -3.30 4.05 7.06
N ALA A 76 -2.67 5.09 7.59
CA ALA A 76 -3.33 6.16 8.33
C ALA A 76 -3.66 7.31 7.38
N PHE A 77 -4.86 7.87 7.54
CA PHE A 77 -5.34 9.03 6.80
C PHE A 77 -5.71 10.12 7.81
N TYR A 78 -5.33 11.36 7.52
CA TYR A 78 -5.69 12.50 8.35
C TYR A 78 -6.05 13.72 7.51
N LYS A 79 -7.18 14.33 7.84
CA LYS A 79 -7.67 15.53 7.17
C LYS A 79 -7.51 16.76 8.06
N TRP A 80 -6.84 17.78 7.52
CA TRP A 80 -6.71 19.06 8.20
C TRP A 80 -7.08 20.21 7.26
N LYS A 81 -8.25 20.80 7.51
CA LYS A 81 -8.88 21.81 6.65
C LYS A 81 -9.06 21.24 5.23
N GLN A 82 -8.34 21.78 4.24
CA GLN A 82 -8.38 21.34 2.85
C GLN A 82 -7.16 20.48 2.47
N ASN A 83 -6.35 20.07 3.45
CA ASN A 83 -5.20 19.20 3.26
C ASN A 83 -5.57 17.78 3.68
N ASP A 84 -5.16 16.82 2.86
CA ASP A 84 -5.29 15.40 3.16
C ASP A 84 -3.89 14.79 3.21
N PHE A 85 -3.64 14.00 4.25
CA PHE A 85 -2.37 13.31 4.48
C PHE A 85 -2.62 11.81 4.55
N SER A 86 -1.73 11.02 3.95
CA SER A 86 -1.67 9.57 4.20
C SER A 86 -0.26 9.11 4.55
N LEU A 87 -0.20 8.12 5.45
CA LEU A 87 1.02 7.42 5.79
C LEU A 87 0.74 5.92 5.70
N MET A 88 1.35 5.25 4.73
CA MET A 88 1.31 3.80 4.57
C MET A 88 2.60 3.20 5.13
N LEU A 89 2.43 2.16 5.95
CA LEU A 89 3.49 1.31 6.47
C LEU A 89 3.22 -0.12 6.01
N ARG A 90 4.18 -0.73 5.33
CA ARG A 90 4.11 -2.12 4.86
C ARG A 90 5.29 -2.91 5.40
N HIS A 91 5.08 -4.16 5.76
CA HIS A 91 6.14 -4.99 6.34
C HIS A 91 6.04 -6.47 5.94
N SER A 92 7.20 -7.14 5.85
CA SER A 92 7.31 -8.57 5.55
C SER A 92 6.82 -9.49 6.66
N LEU A 93 6.81 -8.96 7.89
CA LEU A 93 6.61 -9.67 9.16
C LEU A 93 7.66 -10.77 9.41
N LYS A 94 8.80 -10.69 8.72
CA LYS A 94 10.02 -11.42 9.06
C LYS A 94 10.91 -10.57 9.98
N GLY A 95 11.75 -11.22 10.75
CA GLY A 95 12.75 -10.57 11.62
C GLY A 95 14.17 -10.77 11.09
N GLY A 96 15.14 -10.17 11.78
CA GLY A 96 16.55 -10.28 11.42
C GLY A 96 16.87 -9.62 10.08
N ASP A 97 17.77 -10.26 9.32
CA ASP A 97 18.25 -9.74 8.04
C ASP A 97 17.18 -9.76 6.93
N ASP A 98 16.10 -10.51 7.11
CA ASP A 98 14.98 -10.63 6.15
C ASP A 98 13.84 -9.61 6.42
N SER A 99 14.07 -8.65 7.31
CA SER A 99 13.10 -7.61 7.68
C SER A 99 12.98 -6.54 6.59
N HIS A 100 12.08 -6.77 5.64
CA HIS A 100 11.77 -5.85 4.56
C HIS A 100 10.45 -5.12 4.78
N GLY A 101 10.33 -3.94 4.17
CA GLY A 101 9.11 -3.14 4.24
C GLY A 101 9.19 -1.89 3.40
N ALA A 102 8.16 -1.07 3.51
CA ALA A 102 8.08 0.22 2.88
C ALA A 102 7.30 1.22 3.71
N VAL A 103 7.66 2.49 3.56
CA VAL A 103 6.90 3.63 4.03
C VAL A 103 6.56 4.52 2.85
N GLN A 104 5.33 5.00 2.81
CA GLN A 104 4.91 6.02 1.87
C GLN A 104 4.16 7.13 2.60
N PHE A 105 4.58 8.37 2.39
CA PHE A 105 3.88 9.55 2.84
C PHE A 105 3.34 10.32 1.64
N ASP A 106 2.07 10.69 1.71
CA ASP A 106 1.42 11.52 0.70
C ASP A 106 0.78 12.74 1.35
N TRP A 107 0.87 13.87 0.65
CA TRP A 107 0.24 15.12 1.02
C TRP A 107 -0.45 15.75 -0.18
N ALA A 108 -1.79 15.79 -0.12
CA ALA A 108 -2.61 16.53 -1.05
C ALA A 108 -2.99 17.90 -0.47
N PHE A 109 -2.70 18.98 -1.20
CA PHE A 109 -2.97 20.36 -0.79
C PHE A 109 -3.85 21.11 -1.81
N PRO A 110 -4.66 22.10 -1.37
CA PRO A 110 -5.53 22.87 -2.27
C PRO A 110 -4.72 23.68 -3.30
N ILE A 111 -5.12 23.61 -4.58
CA ILE A 111 -4.71 24.59 -5.60
C ILE A 111 -5.92 25.46 -5.99
N SER A 112 -6.95 24.86 -6.61
CA SER A 112 -8.16 25.58 -7.02
C SER A 112 -9.32 24.63 -7.29
N GLY A 113 -10.50 24.91 -6.71
CA GLY A 113 -11.67 24.06 -6.85
C GLY A 113 -11.37 22.61 -6.44
N LYS A 114 -11.46 21.68 -7.40
CA LYS A 114 -11.13 20.25 -7.20
C LYS A 114 -9.66 19.90 -7.50
N LEU A 115 -8.90 20.82 -8.10
CA LEU A 115 -7.48 20.61 -8.40
C LEU A 115 -6.67 20.67 -7.10
N ARG A 116 -5.90 19.62 -6.86
CA ARG A 116 -4.98 19.49 -5.75
C ARG A 116 -3.56 19.35 -6.25
N GLY A 117 -2.61 19.89 -5.49
CA GLY A 117 -1.20 19.53 -5.61
C GLY A 117 -0.94 18.29 -4.77
N HIS A 118 -0.02 17.46 -5.22
CA HIS A 118 0.31 16.20 -4.57
C HIS A 118 1.81 16.07 -4.38
N PHE A 119 2.25 15.91 -3.14
CA PHE A 119 3.60 15.51 -2.82
C PHE A 119 3.59 14.08 -2.30
N GLN A 120 4.50 13.24 -2.81
CA GLN A 120 4.63 11.84 -2.40
C GLN A 120 6.10 11.53 -2.10
N LEU A 121 6.35 10.83 -1.00
CA LEU A 121 7.66 10.29 -0.64
C LEU A 121 7.52 8.80 -0.31
N PHE A 122 8.20 7.97 -1.07
CA PHE A 122 8.27 6.53 -0.87
C PHE A 122 9.70 6.12 -0.48
N ASN A 123 9.85 5.23 0.50
CA ASN A 123 11.11 4.56 0.80
C ASN A 123 10.85 3.09 1.15
N GLY A 124 11.50 2.16 0.45
CA GLY A 124 11.38 0.73 0.74
C GLY A 124 11.40 -0.16 -0.49
N TYR A 125 10.83 -1.35 -0.36
CA TYR A 125 10.71 -2.37 -1.40
C TYR A 125 9.33 -2.38 -2.03
N GLY A 126 9.23 -2.77 -3.30
CA GLY A 126 7.97 -2.96 -3.99
C GLY A 126 7.12 -1.71 -4.13
N GLU A 127 7.77 -0.63 -4.57
CA GLU A 127 7.09 0.52 -5.18
C GLU A 127 6.28 0.07 -6.40
N SER A 128 6.93 -0.74 -7.25
CA SER A 128 6.33 -1.39 -8.41
C SER A 128 6.48 -2.93 -8.29
N LEU A 129 5.72 -3.67 -9.10
CA LEU A 129 5.88 -5.13 -9.16
C LEU A 129 7.22 -5.57 -9.76
N ILE A 130 7.78 -4.80 -10.70
CA ILE A 130 9.08 -5.17 -11.29
C ILE A 130 10.23 -4.94 -10.31
N ASP A 131 10.08 -3.93 -9.45
CA ASP A 131 11.06 -3.56 -8.43
C ASP A 131 10.69 -4.12 -7.05
N TYR A 132 9.91 -5.21 -6.99
CA TYR A 132 9.44 -5.78 -5.72
C TYR A 132 10.58 -6.12 -4.75
N ASN A 133 11.70 -6.61 -5.28
CA ASN A 133 12.90 -6.98 -4.52
C ASN A 133 14.00 -5.91 -4.59
N HIS A 134 13.69 -4.68 -5.03
CA HIS A 134 14.63 -3.58 -5.09
C HIS A 134 14.25 -2.48 -4.09
N ARG A 135 15.22 -2.04 -3.28
CA ARG A 135 15.01 -0.96 -2.32
C ARG A 135 15.34 0.39 -2.95
N ALA A 136 14.38 1.30 -2.97
CA ALA A 136 14.57 2.64 -3.52
C ALA A 136 13.89 3.72 -2.68
N THR A 137 14.28 4.97 -2.95
CA THR A 137 13.61 6.17 -2.44
C THR A 137 13.12 6.99 -3.62
N TYR A 138 11.84 7.34 -3.62
CA TYR A 138 11.24 8.19 -4.65
C TYR A 138 10.57 9.38 -3.99
N ALA A 139 10.81 10.57 -4.52
CA ALA A 139 10.09 11.78 -4.18
C ALA A 139 9.44 12.34 -5.44
N GLY A 140 8.14 12.66 -5.36
CA GLY A 140 7.35 13.13 -6.48
C GLY A 140 6.53 14.35 -6.11
N LEU A 141 6.38 15.26 -7.06
CA LEU A 141 5.46 16.40 -6.99
C LEU A 141 4.59 16.39 -8.24
N GLY A 142 3.27 16.48 -8.06
CA GLY A 142 2.30 16.42 -9.15
C GLY A 142 0.99 17.08 -8.79
N VAL A 143 -0.06 16.72 -9.53
CA VAL A 143 -1.42 17.24 -9.34
C VAL A 143 -2.45 16.11 -9.43
N SER A 144 -3.60 16.26 -8.76
CA SER A 144 -4.72 15.33 -8.82
C SER A 144 -6.06 16.07 -8.89
N LEU A 145 -7.09 15.40 -9.43
CA LEU A 145 -8.46 15.93 -9.57
C LEU A 145 -9.45 15.35 -8.56
N MET A 146 -9.08 14.25 -7.89
CA MET A 146 -9.84 13.59 -6.84
C MET A 146 -8.89 13.18 -5.73
N ASN A 147 -9.34 13.33 -4.48
CA ASN A 147 -8.67 12.77 -3.31
C ASN A 147 -9.30 11.42 -2.98
N TRP A 148 -8.54 10.53 -2.35
CA TRP A 148 -8.98 9.18 -1.99
C TRP A 148 -10.18 9.14 -1.03
N TYR A 149 -10.47 10.25 -0.32
CA TYR A 149 -11.49 10.38 0.72
C TYR A 149 -12.26 11.71 0.62
#